data_AF-A0A4V3WT78-F1
#
_entry.id   AF-A0A4V3WT78-F1
#
_cell.length_a   1.000
_cell.length_b   1.000
_cell.length_c   1.000
_cell.angle_alpha   90.00
_cell.angle_beta   90.00
_cell.angle_gamma   90.00
#
_symmetry.space_group_name_H-M   'P 1'
#
loop_
_entity.id
_entity.type
_entity.pdbx_description
1 polymer ?
#
loop_
_entity_poly.entity_id
_entity_poly.type
_entity_poly.pdbx_seq_one_letter_code
_entity_poly.pdbx_strand_id
1 'polypeptide(L)' 'MALTLRLSAEGEETLNRMAASLHVSKNAAVAQAIDFAAPRPSHPDFIPEAAQRLLVRYADLMDRLSRA' A
#
# COMPACT_ATOMS: atom_id res chain seq x y z
N MET A 1 -4.20 -17.65 12.08
CA MET A 1 -4.93 -17.07 13.23
C MET A 1 -6.41 -17.00 12.89
N ALA A 2 -7.28 -17.33 13.84
CA ALA A 2 -8.72 -17.13 13.68
C ALA A 2 -9.05 -15.69 14.09
N LEU A 3 -9.73 -14.95 13.22
CA LEU A 3 -10.26 -13.62 13.51
C LEU A 3 -11.78 -13.75 13.66
N THR A 4 -12.32 -13.35 14.81
CA THR A 4 -13.77 -13.39 15.04
C THR A 4 -14.31 -11.97 14.92
N LEU A 5 -14.92 -11.66 13.77
CA LEU A 5 -15.57 -10.37 13.52
C LEU A 5 -17.08 -10.51 13.65
N ARG A 6 -17.73 -9.50 14.23
CA ARG A 6 -19.18 -9.36 14.20
C ARG A 6 -19.53 -8.36 13.10
N LEU A 7 -20.01 -8.86 11.97
CA LEU A 7 -20.43 -8.05 10.83
C LEU A 7 -21.95 -7.96 10.77
N SER A 8 -22.47 -6.90 10.17
CA SER A 8 -23.86 -6.88 9.70
C SER A 8 -24.04 -7.90 8.57
N ALA A 9 -25.28 -8.26 8.25
CA ALA A 9 -25.57 -9.15 7.13
C ALA A 9 -25.00 -8.62 5.79
N GLU A 10 -25.07 -7.31 5.58
CA GLU A 10 -24.49 -6.64 4.40
C GLU A 10 -22.96 -6.69 4.39
N GLY A 11 -22.32 -6.55 5.56
CA GLY A 11 -20.88 -6.68 5.71
C GLY A 11 -20.38 -8.09 5.41
N GLU A 12 -21.12 -9.11 5.86
CA GLU A 12 -20.81 -10.52 5.57
C GLU A 12 -20.92 -10.82 4.07
N GLU A 13 -21.95 -10.31 3.40
CA GLU A 13 -22.12 -10.50 1.96
C GLU A 13 -21.04 -9.77 1.14
N THR A 14 -20.66 -8.58 1.59
CA THR A 14 -19.54 -7.84 0.98
C THR A 14 -18.22 -8.60 1.15
N LEU A 15 -17.97 -9.17 2.32
CA LEU A 15 -16.81 -10.00 2.57
C LEU A 15 -16.81 -11.28 1.71
N ASN A 16 -17.98 -11.92 1.54
CA ASN A 16 -18.14 -13.10 0.67
C ASN A 16 -17.74 -12.77 -0.77
N ARG A 17 -18.29 -11.69 -1.33
CA ARG A 17 -17.98 -11.24 -2.69
C ARG A 17 -16.51 -10.90 -2.86
N MET A 18 -15.93 -10.19 -1.89
CA MET A 18 -14.51 -9.84 -1.90
C MET A 18 -13.62 -11.09 -1.89
N ALA A 19 -13.87 -12.03 -0.97
CA ALA A 19 -13.12 -13.28 -0.86
C ALA A 19 -13.22 -14.12 -2.15
N ALA A 20 -14.42 -14.22 -2.73
CA ALA A 20 -14.63 -14.90 -4.00
C ALA A 20 -13.87 -14.25 -5.16
N SER A 21 -13.90 -12.92 -5.27
CA SER A 21 -13.20 -12.19 -6.33
C SER A 21 -11.68 -12.37 -6.27
N LEU A 22 -11.14 -12.39 -5.04
CA LEU A 22 -9.70 -12.53 -4.78
C LEU A 22 -9.24 -13.99 -4.73
N HIS A 23 -10.17 -14.96 -4.79
CA HIS A 23 -9.90 -16.40 -4.66
C HIS A 23 -9.14 -16.75 -3.37
N VAL A 24 -9.49 -16.10 -2.26
CA VAL A 24 -8.86 -16.32 -0.95
C VAL A 24 -9.89 -16.63 0.12
N SER A 25 -9.45 -17.14 1.27
CA SER A 25 -10.32 -17.33 2.43
C SER A 25 -10.85 -15.99 2.96
N LYS A 26 -12.00 -16.00 3.64
CA LYS A 26 -12.57 -14.79 4.27
C LYS A 26 -11.58 -14.11 5.22
N ASN A 27 -10.86 -14.89 6.03
CA ASN A 27 -9.86 -14.35 6.96
C ASN A 27 -8.70 -13.66 6.22
N ALA A 28 -8.28 -14.20 5.08
CA ALA A 28 -7.24 -13.57 4.25
C ALA A 28 -7.75 -12.31 3.55
N ALA A 29 -9.00 -12.32 3.08
CA ALA A 29 -9.65 -11.16 2.49
C ALA A 29 -9.77 -10.01 3.51
N VAL A 30 -10.15 -10.32 4.76
CA VAL A 30 -10.17 -9.35 5.87
C VAL A 30 -8.77 -8.79 6.14
N ALA A 31 -7.75 -9.65 6.23
CA ALA A 31 -6.38 -9.20 6.48
C ALA A 31 -5.90 -8.22 5.39
N GLN A 32 -6.15 -8.54 4.11
CA GLN A 32 -5.82 -7.63 3.01
C GLN A 32 -6.61 -6.33 3.06
N ALA A 33 -7.90 -6.38 3.41
CA ALA A 33 -8.70 -5.16 3.55
C ALA A 33 -8.18 -4.27 4.69
N ILE A 34 -7.74 -4.88 5.80
CA ILE A 34 -7.07 -4.16 6.88
C ILE A 34 -5.75 -3.57 6.39
N ASP A 35 -4.90 -4.32 5.70
CA ASP A 35 -3.61 -3.81 5.18
C ASP A 35 -3.79 -2.69 4.14
N PHE A 36 -4.90 -2.72 3.42
CA PHE A 36 -5.27 -1.69 2.46
C PHE A 36 -5.81 -0.43 3.13
N ALA A 37 -6.71 -0.59 4.12
CA ALA A 37 -7.37 0.51 4.82
C ALA A 37 -6.52 1.09 5.97
N ALA A 38 -5.60 0.30 6.51
CA ALA A 38 -4.68 0.74 7.53
C ALA A 38 -3.92 1.94 6.97
N PRO A 39 -3.86 3.06 7.71
CA PRO A 39 -2.98 4.15 7.35
C PRO A 39 -1.58 3.56 7.31
N ARG A 40 -1.08 3.37 6.09
CA ARG A 40 0.33 3.05 5.93
C ARG A 40 1.05 4.21 6.59
N PRO A 41 2.04 3.96 7.45
CA PRO A 41 3.10 4.92 7.60
C PRO A 41 3.77 4.96 6.22
N SER A 42 3.17 5.66 5.26
CA SER A 42 3.95 6.36 4.26
C SER A 42 4.90 7.13 5.13
N HIS A 43 6.17 6.72 5.22
CA HIS A 43 7.21 7.65 5.62
C HIS A 43 6.96 8.82 4.68
N PRO A 44 6.36 9.93 5.15
CA PRO A 44 6.04 11.04 4.27
C PRO A 44 7.33 11.54 3.61
N ASP A 45 8.44 11.25 4.29
CA ASP A 45 9.82 11.52 3.92
C ASP A 45 10.43 10.46 2.99
N PHE A 46 9.85 9.28 2.76
CA PHE A 46 10.49 8.26 1.92
C PHE A 46 10.61 8.73 0.46
N ILE A 47 9.57 9.35 -0.09
CA ILE A 47 9.61 9.89 -1.45
C ILE A 47 10.53 11.12 -1.53
N PRO A 48 10.40 12.14 -0.66
CA PRO A 48 11.34 13.27 -0.62
C PRO A 48 12.79 12.85 -0.42
N GLU A 49 13.10 11.93 0.50
CA GLU A 49 14.45 11.45 0.77
C GLU A 49 14.99 10.61 -0.39
N ALA A 50 14.18 9.73 -0.98
CA ALA A 50 14.60 8.97 -2.15
C ALA A 50 14.89 9.89 -3.34
N ALA A 51 14.03 10.88 -3.56
CA ALA A 51 14.23 11.92 -4.57
C ALA A 51 15.49 12.74 -4.28
N GLN A 52 15.70 13.20 -3.04
CA GLN A 52 16.86 13.97 -2.64
C GLN A 52 18.16 13.18 -2.82
N ARG A 53 18.18 11.89 -2.45
CA ARG A 53 19.33 10.99 -2.69
C ARG A 53 19.66 10.87 -4.17
N LEU A 54 18.64 10.75 -5.04
CA LEU A 54 18.84 10.68 -6.49
C LEU A 54 19.34 12.02 -7.04
N LEU A 55 18.76 13.14 -6.61
CA LEU A 55 19.19 14.48 -7.03
C LEU A 55 20.65 14.75 -6.64
N VAL A 56 21.06 14.42 -5.42
CA VAL A 56 22.46 14.54 -4.98
C VAL A 56 23.38 13.65 -5.82
N ARG A 57 22.97 12.39 -6.07
CA ARG A 57 23.78 11.43 -6.83
C ARG A 57 24.01 11.86 -8.28
N TYR A 58 23.01 12.46 -8.91
CA TYR A 58 23.05 12.82 -10.33
C TYR A 58 23.28 14.32 -10.57
N ALA A 59 23.54 15.12 -9.53
CA ALA A 59 23.74 16.56 -9.65
C ALA A 59 24.84 16.93 -10.66
N ASP A 60 25.98 16.23 -10.61
CA ASP A 60 27.11 16.46 -11.53
C ASP A 60 26.76 16.10 -12.98
N LEU A 61 26.02 15.00 -13.18
CA LEU A 61 25.55 14.60 -14.51
C LEU A 61 24.57 15.64 -15.08
N MET A 62 23.65 16.14 -14.26
CA MET A 62 22.67 17.14 -14.67
C MET A 62 23.33 18.48 -14.98
N ASP A 63 24.34 18.91 -14.20
CA ASP A 63 25.13 20.10 -14.50
C ASP A 63 25.86 19.97 -15.84
N ARG A 64 26.48 18.81 -16.11
CA ARG A 64 27.13 18.54 -17.40
C ARG A 64 26.17 18.55 -18.58
N LEU A 65 24.98 17.96 -18.42
CA LEU A 65 23.95 17.96 -19.46
C LEU A 65 23.38 19.36 -19.69
N SER A 66 23.30 20.20 -18.67
CA SER A 66 22.81 21.59 -18.80
C SER A 66 23.74 22.51 -19.59
N ARG A 67 25.02 22.13 -19.73
CA ARG A 67 26.07 22.90 -20.40
C ARG A 67 26.37 22.42 -21.82
N ALA A 68 25.72 21.35 -22.26
CA ALA A 68 25.83 20.76 -23.61
C ALA A 68 24.70 21.28 -24.51
#